data_AF-A0A0R3T6M9-F1
#
_entry.id   AF-A0A0R3T6M9-F1
#
_cell.length_a   1.000
_cell.length_b   1.000
_cell.length_c   1.000
_cell.angle_alpha   90.00
_cell.angle_beta   90.00
_cell.angle_gamma   90.00
#
_symmetry.space_group_name_H-M   'P 1'
#
loop_
_entity.id
_entity.type
_entity.pdbx_description
1 polymer ?
#
loop_
_entity_poly.entity_id
_entity_poly.type
_entity_poly.pdbx_seq_one_letter_code
_entity_poly.pdbx_strand_id
1 'polypeptide(L)'
;MLNSNPLELIYSNEDPDTYLHNNGTKTTSDLLLTSSDISEHRRHKIIDDPGSGHKPVIASITIGSKSMTRKVPTKLSWNFKKAGWPRFINFIKNKLSTGPLKHPEKLCTAEYYDQMCKENYSP
;
A
#
# COMPACT_ATOMS: atom_id res chain seq x y z
N MET A 1 33.50 -8.38 -2.35
CA MET A 1 33.09 -6.96 -2.43
C MET A 1 31.57 -6.93 -2.55
N LEU A 2 30.86 -6.56 -1.49
CA LEU A 2 29.39 -6.45 -1.53
C LEU A 2 29.04 -5.16 -2.27
N ASN A 3 28.35 -5.28 -3.40
CA ASN A 3 27.85 -4.13 -4.15
C ASN A 3 26.57 -3.61 -3.47
N SER A 4 26.73 -2.97 -2.32
CA SER A 4 25.64 -2.35 -1.57
C SER A 4 25.75 -0.83 -1.65
N ASN A 5 24.70 -0.17 -2.14
CA ASN A 5 24.56 1.26 -1.98
C ASN A 5 24.10 1.57 -0.53
N PRO A 6 24.64 2.62 0.10
CA PRO A 6 24.11 3.07 1.39
C PRO A 6 22.65 3.52 1.24
N LEU A 7 21.85 3.23 2.26
CA LEU A 7 20.49 3.76 2.38
C LEU A 7 20.54 5.03 3.21
N GLU A 8 19.93 6.10 2.70
CA GLU A 8 19.75 7.38 3.35
C GLU A 8 18.30 7.54 3.81
N LEU A 9 18.14 7.93 5.08
CA LEU A 9 16.88 8.40 5.60
C LEU A 9 16.64 9.81 5.09
N ILE A 10 15.53 10.02 4.40
CA ILE A 10 15.13 11.37 4.02
C ILE A 10 14.14 11.91 5.02
N TYR A 11 14.61 12.91 5.76
CA TYR A 11 13.92 13.56 6.84
C TYR A 11 14.30 15.04 6.86
N SER A 12 13.33 15.90 7.14
CA SER A 12 13.49 17.34 7.27
C SER A 12 12.72 17.77 8.52
N ASN A 13 13.27 18.69 9.32
CA ASN A 13 12.57 19.19 10.51
C ASN A 13 11.47 20.21 10.14
N GLU A 14 11.49 20.67 8.89
CA GLU A 14 10.51 21.56 8.30
C GLU A 14 9.27 20.82 7.78
N ASP A 15 9.35 19.50 7.63
CA ASP A 15 8.24 18.65 7.25
C ASP A 15 7.19 18.59 8.38
N PRO A 16 5.88 18.64 8.06
CA PRO A 16 4.84 18.45 9.06
C PRO A 16 4.81 16.98 9.53
N ASP A 17 4.32 16.74 10.74
CA ASP A 17 4.18 15.37 11.26
C ASP A 17 3.32 14.47 10.34
N THR A 18 3.76 13.23 10.15
CA THR A 18 3.07 12.27 9.26
C THR A 18 1.87 11.61 9.90
N TYR A 19 1.68 11.72 11.22
CA TYR A 19 0.57 11.09 11.91
C TYR A 19 -0.04 12.00 12.97
N LEU A 20 -1.36 12.09 12.95
CA LEU A 20 -2.19 12.70 13.98
C LEU A 20 -2.91 11.60 14.76
N HIS A 21 -2.58 11.49 16.03
CA HIS A 21 -3.22 10.56 16.97
C HIS A 21 -4.60 11.09 17.38
N ASN A 22 -5.50 10.18 17.78
CA ASN A 22 -6.84 10.54 18.27
C ASN A 22 -6.82 11.44 19.52
N ASN A 23 -5.73 11.43 20.29
CA ASN A 23 -5.54 12.29 21.45
C ASN A 23 -5.04 13.72 21.07
N GLY A 24 -4.89 14.02 19.79
CA GLY A 24 -4.40 15.30 19.28
C GLY A 24 -2.87 15.41 19.17
N THR A 25 -2.10 14.43 19.65
CA THR A 25 -0.64 14.45 19.50
C THR A 25 -0.26 14.18 18.05
N LYS A 26 0.83 14.81 17.61
CA LYS A 26 1.37 14.62 16.27
C LYS A 26 2.74 13.96 16.34
N THR A 27 3.01 13.03 15.44
CA THR A 27 4.27 12.28 15.39
C THR A 27 4.66 11.94 13.96
N THR A 28 5.96 11.84 13.69
CA THR A 28 6.49 11.30 12.43
C THR A 28 6.78 9.81 12.57
N SER A 29 5.77 8.98 12.28
CA SER A 29 5.90 7.51 12.31
C SER A 29 6.30 6.91 10.97
N ASP A 30 6.09 7.64 9.88
CA ASP A 30 6.33 7.17 8.52
C ASP A 30 7.74 7.57 8.06
N LEU A 31 8.45 6.62 7.45
CA LEU A 31 9.85 6.81 7.05
C LEU A 31 9.97 6.74 5.53
N LEU A 32 10.72 7.68 4.94
CA LEU A 32 11.17 7.56 3.56
C LEU A 32 12.66 7.27 3.52
N LEU A 33 13.01 6.10 2.99
CA LEU A 33 14.38 5.70 2.72
C LEU A 33 14.64 5.76 1.22
N THR A 34 15.85 6.15 0.84
CA THR A 34 16.31 6.11 -0.54
C THR A 34 17.75 5.63 -0.59
N SER A 35 18.18 5.12 -1.74
CA SER A 35 19.60 4.82 -1.97
C SER A 35 20.35 6.13 -2.25
N SER A 36 21.59 6.25 -1.76
CA SER A 36 22.42 7.46 -1.91
C SER A 36 22.65 7.88 -3.36
N ASP A 37 22.66 6.94 -4.30
CA ASP A 37 22.86 7.20 -5.73
C ASP A 37 21.69 7.97 -6.39
N ILE A 38 20.52 8.02 -5.74
CA ILE A 38 19.33 8.73 -6.24
C ILE A 38 18.77 9.74 -5.24
N SER A 39 19.41 9.94 -4.08
CA SER A 39 18.89 10.80 -3.01
C SER A 39 18.83 12.27 -3.41
N GLU A 40 19.82 12.76 -4.16
CA GLU A 40 19.87 14.13 -4.67
C GLU A 40 18.77 14.43 -5.71
N HIS A 41 18.30 13.42 -6.43
CA HIS A 41 17.32 13.56 -7.52
C HIS A 41 15.87 13.40 -7.05
N ARG A 42 15.67 13.42 -5.74
CA ARG A 42 14.40 13.16 -5.09
C ARG A 42 13.79 14.45 -4.56
N ARG A 43 12.46 14.53 -4.63
CA ARG A 43 11.62 15.53 -3.95
C ARG A 43 10.61 14.80 -3.06
N HIS A 44 10.22 15.38 -1.94
CA HIS A 44 9.05 14.92 -1.18
C HIS A 44 8.14 16.06 -0.77
N LYS A 45 6.95 15.67 -0.34
CA LYS A 45 6.07 16.48 0.49
C LYS A 45 5.15 15.55 1.28
N ILE A 46 4.70 16.05 2.42
CA ILE A 46 3.64 15.43 3.20
C ILE A 46 2.35 16.18 2.86
N ILE A 47 1.29 15.45 2.52
CA ILE A 47 0.00 16.04 2.17
C ILE A 47 -1.02 15.79 3.27
N ASP A 48 -1.87 16.79 3.54
CA ASP A 48 -3.01 16.61 4.43
C ASP A 48 -4.11 15.80 3.71
N ASP A 49 -4.59 14.76 4.38
CA ASP A 49 -5.70 13.91 3.94
C ASP A 49 -6.78 13.88 5.02
N PRO A 50 -8.01 14.37 4.76
CA PRO A 50 -9.06 14.43 5.78
C PRO A 50 -9.60 13.05 6.22
N GLY A 51 -9.22 11.96 5.55
CA GLY A 51 -9.77 10.62 5.79
C GLY A 51 -8.98 9.73 6.76
N SER A 52 -7.78 10.14 7.20
CA SER A 52 -6.88 9.31 8.00
C SER A 52 -6.07 10.15 8.99
N GLY A 53 -5.73 9.57 10.14
CA GLY A 53 -4.72 10.15 11.03
C GLY A 53 -3.33 10.16 10.37
N HIS A 54 -3.06 9.19 9.51
CA HIS A 54 -1.82 9.15 8.71
C HIS A 54 -1.94 10.07 7.50
N LYS A 55 -0.97 10.97 7.39
CA LYS A 55 -0.76 11.88 6.27
C LYS A 55 0.13 11.23 5.22
N PRO A 56 -0.31 11.18 3.95
CA PRO A 56 0.51 10.58 2.91
C PRO A 56 1.85 11.30 2.70
N VAL A 57 2.94 10.51 2.67
CA VAL A 57 4.26 10.95 2.25
C VAL A 57 4.41 10.70 0.75
N ILE A 58 4.47 11.76 -0.05
CA ILE A 58 4.65 11.66 -1.51
C ILE A 58 6.11 11.93 -1.83
N ALA A 59 6.77 10.98 -2.50
CA ALA A 59 8.11 11.14 -3.03
C ALA A 59 8.12 11.08 -4.57
N SER A 60 8.93 11.91 -5.20
CA SER A 60 9.17 11.92 -6.64
C SER A 60 10.66 11.77 -6.89
N ILE A 61 11.05 10.82 -7.73
CA ILE A 61 12.45 10.56 -8.11
C ILE A 61 12.59 10.90 -9.59
N THR A 62 13.54 11.77 -9.91
CA THR A 62 13.87 12.10 -11.31
C THR A 62 14.88 11.08 -11.81
N ILE A 63 14.45 10.20 -12.72
CA ILE A 63 15.35 9.24 -13.37
C ILE A 63 15.92 9.90 -14.62
N GLY A 64 17.22 10.17 -14.65
CA GLY A 64 17.91 10.66 -15.84
C GLY A 64 17.81 9.65 -17.00
N SER A 65 17.74 10.15 -18.23
CA SER A 65 17.52 9.35 -19.45
C SER A 65 18.69 8.44 -19.89
N LYS A 66 19.70 8.20 -19.04
CA LYS A 66 20.69 7.14 -19.27
C LYS A 66 20.10 5.77 -18.93
N SER A 67 19.09 5.40 -19.71
CA SER A 67 18.44 4.10 -19.71
C SER A 67 19.44 3.03 -20.16
N MET A 68 20.04 2.30 -19.21
CA MET A 68 20.24 0.89 -19.46
C MET A 68 18.85 0.27 -19.41
N THR A 69 18.27 0.00 -20.58
CA THR A 69 17.03 -0.76 -20.73
C THR A 69 17.30 -2.21 -20.30
N ARG A 70 17.53 -2.46 -19.02
CA ARG A 70 17.42 -3.81 -18.47
C ARG A 70 15.94 -4.14 -18.60
N LYS A 71 15.62 -5.04 -19.53
CA LYS A 71 14.29 -5.63 -19.67
C LYS A 71 13.97 -6.33 -18.34
N VAL A 72 13.44 -5.60 -17.38
CA VAL A 72 12.78 -6.19 -16.22
C VAL A 72 11.57 -6.90 -16.81
N PRO A 73 11.36 -8.21 -16.57
CA PRO A 73 10.13 -8.87 -16.96
C PRO A 73 8.99 -8.02 -16.39
N THR A 74 8.21 -7.40 -17.27
CA THR A 74 6.98 -6.71 -16.87
C THR A 74 6.17 -7.74 -16.09
N LYS A 75 6.10 -7.55 -14.77
CA LYS A 75 5.27 -8.34 -13.87
C LYS A 75 3.90 -8.43 -14.54
N LEU A 76 3.44 -9.65 -14.83
CA LEU A 76 2.16 -9.84 -15.49
C LEU A 76 1.13 -9.07 -14.68
N SER A 77 0.54 -8.03 -15.28
CA SER A 77 -0.53 -7.27 -14.64
C SER A 77 -1.59 -8.28 -14.19
N TRP A 78 -2.02 -8.19 -12.93
CA TRP A 78 -3.05 -9.04 -12.38
C TRP A 78 -4.23 -9.10 -13.35
N ASN A 79 -4.44 -10.24 -13.99
CA ASN A 79 -5.46 -10.34 -15.01
C ASN A 79 -6.82 -10.49 -14.33
N PHE A 80 -7.51 -9.36 -14.14
CA PHE A 80 -8.83 -9.30 -13.51
C PHE A 80 -9.87 -10.22 -14.20
N LYS A 81 -9.64 -10.58 -15.47
CA LYS A 81 -10.49 -11.48 -16.26
C LYS A 81 -10.26 -12.97 -15.96
N LYS A 82 -9.16 -13.34 -15.28
CA LYS A 82 -8.91 -14.72 -14.82
C LYS A 82 -9.57 -15.04 -13.48
N ALA A 83 -10.04 -14.03 -12.74
CA ALA A 83 -10.78 -14.26 -11.52
C ALA A 83 -12.17 -14.84 -11.87
N GLY A 84 -12.50 -15.98 -11.27
CA GLY A 84 -13.78 -16.68 -11.47
C GLY A 84 -14.95 -15.97 -10.79
N TRP A 85 -15.19 -14.70 -11.13
CA TRP A 85 -16.22 -13.86 -10.53
C TRP A 85 -17.60 -14.52 -10.48
N PRO A 86 -18.08 -15.22 -11.53
CA PRO A 86 -19.38 -15.90 -11.46
C PRO A 86 -19.43 -16.95 -10.34
N ARG A 87 -18.35 -17.71 -10.12
CA ARG A 87 -18.25 -18.72 -9.06
C ARG A 87 -18.26 -18.07 -7.67
N PHE A 88 -17.54 -16.96 -7.51
CA PHE A 88 -17.52 -16.20 -6.27
C PHE A 88 -18.90 -15.61 -5.94
N ILE A 89 -19.58 -14.99 -6.92
CA ILE A 89 -20.93 -14.45 -6.73
C ILE A 89 -21.91 -15.57 -6.35
N ASN A 90 -21.80 -16.75 -6.98
CA ASN A 90 -22.66 -17.89 -6.65
C ASN A 90 -22.41 -18.43 -5.22
N PHE A 91 -21.13 -18.45 -4.80
CA PHE A 91 -20.76 -18.81 -3.44
C PHE A 91 -21.37 -17.85 -2.40
N ILE A 92 -21.25 -16.53 -2.62
CA ILE A 92 -21.84 -15.52 -1.73
C ILE A 92 -23.36 -15.65 -1.67
N LYS A 93 -24.03 -15.80 -2.82
CA LYS A 93 -25.48 -15.99 -2.88
C LYS A 93 -25.92 -17.23 -2.10
N ASN A 94 -25.25 -18.36 -2.29
CA ASN A 94 -25.56 -19.60 -1.58
C ASN A 94 -25.37 -19.45 -0.06
N LYS A 95 -24.25 -18.86 0.38
CA LYS A 95 -23.95 -18.65 1.80
C LYS A 95 -24.94 -17.69 2.48
N LEU A 96 -25.42 -16.68 1.75
CA LEU A 96 -26.48 -15.77 2.22
C LEU A 96 -27.85 -16.43 2.27
N SER A 97 -28.15 -17.37 1.37
CA SER A 97 -29.43 -18.08 1.36
C SER A 97 -29.55 -19.20 2.41
N THR A 98 -28.44 -19.77 2.88
CA THR A 98 -28.45 -20.90 3.84
C THR A 98 -27.90 -20.55 5.24
N GLY A 99 -27.26 -19.40 5.41
CA GLY A 99 -26.79 -18.92 6.72
C GLY A 99 -27.80 -18.04 7.46
N PRO A 100 -27.63 -17.79 8.77
CA PRO A 100 -28.49 -16.90 9.56
C PRO A 100 -28.35 -15.40 9.19
N LEU A 101 -27.52 -15.07 8.19
CA LEU A 101 -27.18 -13.71 7.79
C LEU A 101 -28.17 -13.18 6.75
N LYS A 102 -29.36 -12.79 7.21
CA LYS A 102 -30.37 -12.10 6.38
C LYS A 102 -30.06 -10.62 6.09
N HIS A 103 -28.90 -10.11 6.51
CA HIS A 103 -28.54 -8.68 6.37
C HIS A 103 -27.16 -8.51 5.71
N PRO A 104 -27.10 -8.12 4.43
CA PRO A 104 -25.85 -7.97 3.67
C PRO A 104 -24.99 -6.78 4.12
N GLU A 105 -25.53 -5.87 4.93
CA GLU A 105 -24.83 -4.69 5.47
C GLU A 105 -23.75 -5.02 6.52
N LYS A 106 -23.66 -6.26 7.00
CA LYS A 106 -22.57 -6.72 7.90
C LYS A 106 -21.38 -7.38 7.18
N LEU A 107 -21.40 -7.50 5.85
CA LEU A 107 -20.28 -8.07 5.08
C LEU A 107 -19.16 -7.06 4.78
N CYS A 108 -19.37 -5.78 5.07
CA CYS A 108 -18.41 -4.70 4.88
C CYS A 108 -17.63 -4.35 6.16
N THR A 109 -17.38 -5.31 7.05
CA THR A 109 -16.43 -5.11 8.16
C THR A 109 -15.07 -5.72 7.81
N ALA A 110 -14.01 -5.00 8.16
CA ALA A 110 -12.61 -5.32 7.83
C ALA A 110 -12.17 -6.73 8.29
N GLU A 111 -12.84 -7.29 9.30
CA GLU A 111 -12.57 -8.63 9.84
C GLU A 111 -12.81 -9.76 8.82
N TYR A 112 -13.75 -9.59 7.88
CA TYR A 112 -14.06 -10.63 6.89
C TYR A 112 -13.02 -10.72 5.76
N TYR A 113 -12.41 -9.60 5.39
CA TYR A 113 -11.32 -9.57 4.41
C TYR A 113 -10.07 -10.26 4.96
N ASP A 114 -9.79 -10.08 6.25
CA ASP A 114 -8.61 -10.63 6.90
C ASP A 114 -8.66 -12.16 7.02
N GLN A 115 -9.85 -12.73 7.22
CA GLN A 115 -10.04 -14.18 7.29
C GLN A 115 -9.91 -14.86 5.91
N MET A 116 -10.41 -14.24 4.84
CA MET A 116 -10.26 -14.78 3.47
C MET A 116 -8.82 -14.75 2.95
N CYS A 117 -8.04 -13.74 3.34
CA CYS A 117 -6.62 -13.67 2.98
C CYS A 117 -5.80 -14.76 3.67
N LYS A 118 -6.13 -15.13 4.92
CA LYS A 118 -5.45 -16.19 5.69
C LYS A 118 -5.75 -17.61 5.18
N GLU A 119 -6.97 -17.87 4.71
CA GLU A 119 -7.35 -19.22 4.26
C GLU A 119 -6.85 -19.57 2.85
N ASN A 120 -6.56 -18.58 1.99
CA ASN A 120 -6.13 -18.82 0.60
C ASN A 120 -4.63 -18.57 0.35
N TYR A 121 -3.89 -18.10 1.36
CA TYR A 121 -2.45 -17.87 1.29
C TYR A 121 -1.78 -18.24 2.62
N SER A 122 -1.73 -19.54 2.89
CA SER A 122 -0.66 -20.12 3.70
C SER A 122 0.23 -20.94 2.74
N PRO A 123 1.56 -20.93 2.90
CA PRO A 123 2.51 -21.56 1.97
C PRO A 123 2.27 -23.06 1.76
#